data_AF-G7W1Y1-F1
#
_entry.id   AF-G7W1Y1-F1
#
_cell.length_a   1.000
_cell.length_b   1.000
_cell.length_c   1.000
_cell.angle_alpha   90.00
_cell.angle_beta   90.00
_cell.angle_gamma   90.00
#
_symmetry.space_group_name_H-M   'P 1'
#
loop_
_entity.id
_entity.type
_entity.pdbx_description
1 polymer ?
#
loop_
_entity_poly.entity_id
_entity_poly.type
_entity_poly.pdbx_seq_one_letter_code
_entity_poly.pdbx_strand_id
1 'polypeptide(L)'
;MNAVPQGKKFALIQDLMSNGYNIVLLCRLAQVSRSGFYKWMKRQTFISPKQREDETMKLKIGACHEKMKGILSYRRIQVWLERTYGIHVNHKRVQKLMGELGIRAVIRRKRLYYGKREAYVLSGNHLNREFIANQTNQKWVTYITKSHVQRTKALSLRHQRSLQ
;
A
#
# COMPACT_ATOMS: atom_id res chain seq x y z
N MET A 1 -16.56 27.05 -14.91
CA MET A 1 -15.69 26.79 -16.08
C MET A 1 -14.37 26.24 -15.57
N ASN A 2 -14.01 25.01 -15.95
CA ASN A 2 -12.80 24.35 -15.43
C ASN A 2 -11.53 25.02 -15.98
N ALA A 3 -10.61 25.41 -15.10
CA ALA A 3 -9.35 26.01 -15.49
C ALA A 3 -8.53 25.02 -16.34
N VAL A 4 -8.23 25.39 -17.59
CA VAL A 4 -7.42 24.56 -18.48
C VAL A 4 -5.99 24.45 -17.92
N PRO A 5 -5.44 23.23 -17.73
CA PRO A 5 -4.08 23.04 -17.25
C PRO A 5 -3.06 23.74 -18.14
N GLN A 6 -2.06 24.38 -17.52
CA GLN A 6 -1.07 25.18 -18.24
C GLN A 6 -0.28 24.39 -19.29
N GLY A 7 -0.06 23.08 -19.08
CA GLY A 7 0.56 22.21 -20.06
C GLY A 7 -0.23 22.08 -21.37
N LYS A 8 -1.57 22.05 -21.30
CA LYS A 8 -2.43 22.03 -22.50
C LYS A 8 -2.37 23.36 -23.25
N LYS A 9 -2.31 24.47 -22.52
CA LYS A 9 -2.12 25.80 -23.12
C LYS A 9 -0.80 25.88 -23.89
N PHE A 10 0.29 25.40 -23.30
CA PHE A 10 1.59 25.40 -23.98
C PHE A 10 1.63 24.49 -25.22
N ALA A 11 0.96 23.33 -25.17
CA ALA A 11 0.83 22.46 -26.34
C ALA A 11 0.09 23.14 -27.49
N LEU A 12 -1.02 23.83 -27.22
CA LEU A 12 -1.74 24.61 -28.24
C LEU A 12 -0.90 25.76 -28.81
N ILE A 13 -0.13 26.45 -27.96
CA ILE A 13 0.79 27.51 -28.42
C ILE A 13 1.86 26.93 -29.35
N GLN A 14 2.39 25.74 -29.06
CA GLN A 14 3.39 25.08 -29.91
C GLN A 14 2.80 24.67 -31.27
N ASP A 15 1.57 24.15 -31.29
CA ASP A 15 0.87 23.77 -32.52
C ASP A 15 0.60 25.00 -33.40
N LEU A 16 0.04 26.06 -32.83
CA LEU A 16 -0.18 27.33 -33.54
C LEU A 16 1.14 28.02 -33.95
N MET A 17 2.19 27.92 -33.14
CA MET A 17 3.51 28.41 -33.56
C MET A 17 4.00 27.71 -34.84
N SER A 18 3.74 26.40 -34.96
CA SER A 18 4.14 25.60 -36.13
C SER A 18 3.37 26.01 -37.39
N ASN A 19 2.17 26.57 -37.22
CA ASN A 19 1.34 27.15 -38.28
C ASN A 19 1.71 28.62 -38.61
N GLY A 20 2.81 29.16 -38.07
CA GLY A 20 3.32 30.49 -38.39
C GLY A 20 2.77 31.65 -37.55
N TYR A 21 1.99 31.37 -36.51
CA TYR A 21 1.40 32.43 -35.67
C TYR A 21 2.41 33.03 -34.67
N ASN A 22 2.23 34.32 -34.35
CA ASN A 22 3.13 35.06 -33.46
C ASN A 22 3.01 34.61 -32.00
N ILE A 23 4.11 34.12 -31.42
CA ILE A 23 4.21 33.61 -30.04
C ILE A 23 3.78 34.65 -29.00
N VAL A 24 4.07 35.94 -29.21
CA VAL A 24 3.70 37.02 -28.27
C VAL A 24 2.19 37.13 -28.17
N LEU A 25 1.49 37.08 -29.30
CA LEU A 25 0.03 37.14 -29.36
C LEU A 25 -0.60 35.90 -28.72
N LEU A 26 -0.09 34.72 -29.07
CA LEU A 26 -0.55 33.44 -28.50
C LEU A 26 -0.41 33.38 -26.97
N CYS A 27 0.73 33.81 -26.43
CA CYS A 27 0.97 33.85 -24.98
C CYS A 27 0.02 34.82 -24.27
N ARG A 28 -0.26 35.99 -24.89
CA ARG A 28 -1.22 36.97 -24.38
C ARG A 28 -2.64 36.41 -24.34
N LEU A 29 -3.10 35.79 -25.43
CA LEU A 29 -4.42 35.16 -25.53
C LEU A 29 -4.61 34.03 -24.51
N ALA A 30 -3.59 33.18 -24.34
CA ALA A 30 -3.63 32.07 -23.39
C ALA A 30 -3.41 32.48 -21.93
N GLN A 31 -3.09 33.76 -21.67
CA GLN A 31 -2.73 34.31 -20.37
C GLN A 31 -1.57 33.55 -19.70
N VAL A 32 -0.49 33.32 -20.45
CA VAL A 32 0.73 32.66 -19.96
C VAL A 32 1.97 33.50 -20.24
N SER A 33 2.99 33.35 -19.39
CA SER A 33 4.27 34.03 -19.63
C SER A 33 5.08 33.36 -20.74
N ARG A 34 5.73 34.17 -21.58
CA ARG A 34 6.65 33.70 -22.63
C ARG A 34 7.79 32.85 -22.04
N SER A 35 8.34 33.27 -20.90
CA SER A 35 9.39 32.54 -20.20
C SER A 35 8.91 31.16 -19.71
N GLY A 36 7.64 31.05 -19.30
CA GLY A 36 7.02 29.77 -18.96
C GLY A 36 6.91 28.82 -20.15
N PHE A 37 6.49 29.34 -21.31
CA PHE A 37 6.43 28.59 -22.56
C PHE A 37 7.81 28.06 -22.99
N TYR A 38 8.82 28.91 -23.07
CA TYR A 38 10.17 28.47 -23.45
C TYR A 38 10.81 27.52 -22.43
N LYS A 39 10.55 27.69 -21.12
CA LYS A 39 10.96 26.70 -20.10
C LYS A 39 10.27 25.36 -20.28
N TRP A 40 9.01 25.35 -20.69
CA TRP A 40 8.29 24.11 -21.00
C TRP A 40 8.83 23.46 -22.27
N MET A 41 9.05 24.23 -23.34
CA MET A 41 9.64 23.75 -24.59
C MET A 41 11.04 23.16 -24.38
N LYS A 42 11.90 23.83 -23.61
CA LYS A 42 13.24 23.34 -23.25
C LYS A 42 13.19 22.01 -22.49
N ARG A 43 12.19 21.79 -21.64
CA ARG A 43 12.00 20.52 -20.90
C ARG A 43 11.57 19.37 -21.82
N GLN A 44 11.00 19.65 -22.98
CA GLN A 44 10.63 18.63 -23.96
C GLN A 44 11.81 18.25 -24.86
N THR A 45 12.61 19.22 -25.26
CA THR A 45 13.73 19.00 -26.18
C THR A 45 15.01 18.55 -25.49
N PHE A 46 15.25 19.02 -24.25
CA PHE A 46 16.49 18.71 -23.52
C PHE A 46 16.22 17.75 -22.36
N ILE A 47 16.80 16.55 -22.45
CA ILE A 47 16.84 15.60 -21.34
C ILE A 47 17.98 15.99 -20.40
N SER A 48 17.65 16.40 -19.18
CA SER A 48 18.64 16.68 -18.14
C SER A 48 19.45 15.41 -17.81
N PRO A 49 20.74 15.51 -17.45
CA PRO A 49 21.53 14.36 -16.97
C PRO A 49 20.81 13.56 -15.87
N LYS A 50 20.13 14.27 -14.97
CA LYS A 50 19.33 13.67 -13.90
C LYS A 50 18.11 12.89 -14.41
N GLN A 51 17.47 13.36 -15.48
CA GLN A 51 16.38 12.62 -16.11
C GLN A 51 16.91 11.36 -16.80
N ARG A 52 18.07 11.43 -17.46
CA ARG A 52 18.72 10.25 -18.02
C ARG A 52 19.04 9.22 -16.94
N GLU A 53 19.57 9.64 -15.79
CA GLU A 53 19.75 8.74 -14.64
C GLU A 53 18.44 8.13 -14.16
N ASP A 54 17.40 8.95 -14.01
CA ASP A 54 16.07 8.47 -13.59
C ASP A 54 15.51 7.44 -14.57
N GLU A 55 15.68 7.62 -15.88
CA GLU A 55 15.30 6.62 -16.90
C GLU A 55 16.11 5.31 -16.76
N THR A 56 17.42 5.39 -16.55
CA THR A 56 18.22 4.17 -16.30
C THR A 56 17.81 3.45 -15.01
N MET A 57 17.38 4.21 -14.00
CA MET A 57 16.92 3.67 -12.73
C MET A 57 15.53 3.04 -12.88
N LYS A 58 14.64 3.64 -13.67
CA LYS A 58 13.34 3.07 -14.03
C LYS A 58 13.49 1.71 -14.70
N LEU A 59 14.43 1.56 -15.64
CA LEU A 59 14.72 0.28 -16.29
C LEU A 59 15.12 -0.80 -15.27
N LYS A 60 16.03 -0.46 -14.34
CA LYS A 60 16.47 -1.39 -13.27
C LYS A 60 15.33 -1.75 -12.32
N ILE A 61 14.48 -0.79 -11.96
CA ILE A 61 13.29 -1.00 -11.11
C ILE A 61 12.29 -1.93 -11.83
N GLY A 62 12.06 -1.73 -13.13
CA GLY A 62 11.20 -2.58 -13.95
C GLY A 62 11.70 -4.02 -14.00
N ALA A 63 12.98 -4.22 -14.32
CA ALA A 63 13.61 -5.54 -14.34
C ALA A 63 13.52 -6.25 -12.97
N CYS A 64 13.68 -5.51 -11.87
CA CYS A 64 13.48 -6.04 -10.52
C CYS A 64 12.04 -6.50 -10.29
N HIS A 65 11.06 -5.69 -10.72
CA HIS A 65 9.65 -5.96 -10.51
C HIS A 65 9.21 -7.21 -11.26
N GLU A 66 9.61 -7.36 -12.52
CA GLU A 66 9.35 -8.54 -13.34
C GLU A 66 9.99 -9.79 -12.73
N LYS A 67 11.28 -9.73 -12.39
CA LYS A 67 12.02 -10.85 -11.77
C LYS A 67 11.36 -11.34 -10.48
N MET A 68 10.85 -10.41 -9.67
CA MET A 68 10.25 -10.71 -8.36
C MET A 68 8.73 -10.81 -8.41
N LYS A 69 8.11 -10.83 -9.60
CA LYS A 69 6.65 -10.90 -9.82
C LYS A 69 5.88 -9.86 -9.00
N GLY A 70 6.45 -8.67 -8.85
CA GLY A 70 5.87 -7.56 -8.11
C GLY A 70 5.75 -7.72 -6.59
N ILE A 71 6.40 -8.69 -5.98
CA ILE A 71 6.32 -8.92 -4.52
C ILE A 71 7.01 -7.79 -3.73
N LEU A 72 8.04 -7.16 -4.29
CA LEU A 72 8.86 -6.18 -3.57
C LEU A 72 8.20 -4.80 -3.51
N SER A 73 8.24 -4.18 -2.33
CA SER A 73 7.89 -2.78 -2.11
C SER A 73 9.04 -1.84 -2.43
N TYR A 74 8.76 -0.54 -2.58
CA TYR A 74 9.78 0.48 -2.90
C TYR A 74 10.97 0.46 -1.93
N ARG A 75 10.75 0.18 -0.64
CA ARG A 75 11.84 0.02 0.35
C ARG A 75 12.71 -1.20 0.07
N ARG A 76 12.09 -2.32 -0.32
CA ARG A 76 12.82 -3.54 -0.67
C ARG A 76 13.53 -3.43 -2.02
N ILE A 77 12.94 -2.70 -2.97
CA ILE A 77 13.57 -2.40 -4.25
C ILE A 77 14.80 -1.50 -4.03
N GLN A 78 14.75 -0.54 -3.11
CA GLN A 78 15.95 0.23 -2.74
C GLN A 78 17.09 -0.69 -2.29
N VAL A 79 16.84 -1.60 -1.34
CA VAL A 79 17.84 -2.56 -0.86
C VAL A 79 18.33 -3.46 -2.00
N TRP A 80 17.45 -3.85 -2.91
CA TRP A 80 17.81 -4.65 -4.08
C TRP A 80 18.72 -3.87 -5.04
N LEU A 81 18.43 -2.59 -5.30
CA LEU A 81 19.26 -1.72 -6.14
C LEU A 81 20.66 -1.52 -5.54
N GLU A 82 20.72 -1.35 -4.22
CA GLU A 82 21.97 -1.23 -3.47
C GLU A 82 22.80 -2.51 -3.56
N ARG A 83 22.19 -3.68 -3.31
CA ARG A 83 22.90 -4.96 -3.34
C ARG A 83 23.29 -5.43 -4.73
N THR A 84 22.49 -5.12 -5.74
CA THR A 84 22.70 -5.65 -7.11
C THR A 84 23.59 -4.72 -7.93
N TYR A 85 23.48 -3.41 -7.72
CA TYR A 85 24.17 -2.41 -8.54
C TYR A 85 25.04 -1.43 -7.75
N GLY A 86 25.10 -1.54 -6.42
CA GLY A 86 25.85 -0.59 -5.57
C GLY A 86 25.21 0.80 -5.47
N ILE A 87 23.96 0.96 -5.93
CA ILE A 87 23.32 2.27 -6.07
C ILE A 87 22.66 2.68 -4.76
N HIS A 88 23.22 3.71 -4.12
CA HIS A 88 22.67 4.29 -2.90
C HIS A 88 21.67 5.41 -3.24
N VAL A 89 20.38 5.12 -3.07
CA VAL A 89 19.29 6.05 -3.39
C VAL A 89 18.30 6.14 -2.25
N ASN A 90 17.74 7.34 -2.05
CA ASN A 90 16.69 7.55 -1.07
C ASN A 90 15.41 6.78 -1.48
N HIS A 91 14.78 6.07 -0.54
CA HIS A 91 13.51 5.38 -0.74
C HIS A 91 12.41 6.24 -1.37
N LYS A 92 12.38 7.56 -1.10
CA LYS A 92 11.40 8.49 -1.71
C LYS A 92 11.61 8.64 -3.21
N ARG A 93 12.85 8.63 -3.69
CA ARG A 93 13.17 8.68 -5.13
C ARG A 93 12.67 7.40 -5.81
N VAL A 94 12.94 6.24 -5.21
CA VAL A 94 12.44 4.94 -5.70
C VAL A 94 10.92 4.93 -5.75
N GLN A 95 10.25 5.39 -4.67
CA GLN A 95 8.79 5.48 -4.63
C GLN A 95 8.22 6.37 -5.74
N LYS A 96 8.83 7.54 -5.98
CA LYS A 96 8.44 8.45 -7.06
C LYS A 96 8.57 7.77 -8.43
N LEU A 97 9.72 7.16 -8.72
CA LEU A 97 9.97 6.49 -10.00
C LEU A 97 9.04 5.29 -10.22
N MET A 98 8.75 4.51 -9.18
CA MET A 98 7.74 3.46 -9.25
C MET A 98 6.35 4.03 -9.57
N GLY A 99 5.99 5.17 -8.97
CA GLY A 99 4.74 5.87 -9.25
C GLY A 99 4.65 6.34 -10.70
N GLU A 100 5.73 6.89 -11.25
CA GLU A 100 5.82 7.29 -12.67
C GLU A 100 5.68 6.10 -13.62
N LEU A 101 6.18 4.92 -13.23
CA LEU A 101 6.02 3.66 -13.99
C LEU A 101 4.65 2.97 -13.78
N GLY A 102 3.81 3.45 -12.85
CA GLY A 102 2.57 2.77 -12.48
C GLY A 102 2.78 1.45 -11.72
N ILE A 103 4.00 1.18 -11.26
CA ILE A 103 4.37 -0.08 -10.61
C ILE A 103 4.03 -0.03 -9.12
N ARG A 104 3.38 -1.08 -8.61
CA ARG A 104 3.06 -1.24 -7.19
C ARG A 104 3.42 -2.63 -6.70
N ALA A 105 3.68 -2.73 -5.40
CA ALA A 105 3.87 -4.00 -4.74
C ALA A 105 2.56 -4.78 -4.66
N VAL A 106 2.60 -6.06 -5.03
CA VAL A 106 1.48 -6.97 -4.91
C VAL A 106 1.37 -7.42 -3.46
N ILE A 107 0.44 -6.79 -2.73
CA ILE A 107 0.13 -7.16 -1.35
C ILE A 107 -0.93 -8.26 -1.39
N ARG A 108 -0.57 -9.46 -0.94
CA ARG A 108 -1.54 -10.55 -0.78
C ARG A 108 -2.54 -10.19 0.32
N ARG A 109 -3.84 -10.32 0.01
CA ARG A 109 -4.90 -10.19 1.02
C ARG A 109 -4.67 -11.27 2.10
N LYS A 110 -4.73 -10.87 3.37
CA LYS A 110 -4.65 -11.83 4.48
C LYS A 110 -5.81 -12.82 4.35
N ARG A 111 -5.50 -14.12 4.25
CA ARG A 111 -6.52 -15.17 4.24
C ARG A 111 -7.16 -15.25 5.63
N LEU A 112 -8.48 -15.24 5.68
CA LEU A 112 -9.21 -15.48 6.93
C LEU A 112 -8.90 -16.90 7.40
N TYR A 113 -8.45 -17.04 8.65
CA TYR A 113 -8.22 -18.32 9.28
C TYR A 113 -9.53 -18.76 9.95
N TYR A 114 -10.14 -19.82 9.42
CA TYR A 114 -11.43 -20.32 9.90
C TYR A 114 -11.32 -21.35 11.04
N GLY A 115 -10.13 -21.49 11.65
CA GLY A 115 -9.88 -22.56 12.61
C GLY A 115 -9.75 -23.93 11.93
N LYS A 116 -9.02 -24.86 12.55
CA LYS A 116 -9.34 -26.28 12.34
C LYS A 116 -10.60 -26.55 13.16
N ARG A 117 -11.57 -27.28 12.61
CA ARG A 117 -12.60 -27.90 13.46
C ARG A 117 -11.84 -28.90 14.32
N GLU A 118 -11.61 -28.57 15.58
CA GLU A 118 -11.18 -29.58 16.55
C GLU A 118 -12.25 -30.69 16.52
N ALA A 119 -11.81 -31.94 16.44
CA ALA A 119 -12.71 -33.05 16.71
C ALA A 119 -13.13 -32.89 18.17
N TYR A 120 -14.30 -32.31 18.40
CA TYR A 120 -14.86 -32.25 19.74
C TYR A 120 -14.95 -33.69 20.23
N VAL A 121 -14.21 -34.04 21.28
CA VAL A 121 -14.53 -35.22 22.07
C VAL A 121 -15.84 -34.88 22.76
N LEU A 122 -16.96 -35.30 22.16
CA LEU A 122 -18.27 -35.24 22.79
C LEU A 122 -18.25 -36.26 23.93
N SER A 123 -17.74 -35.86 25.10
CA SER A 123 -17.97 -36.62 26.32
C SER A 123 -19.47 -36.62 26.62
N GLY A 124 -20.02 -37.77 27.00
CA GLY A 124 -21.43 -37.86 27.39
C GLY A 124 -21.76 -36.83 28.48
N ASN A 125 -22.93 -36.20 28.38
CA ASN A 125 -23.41 -35.31 29.43
C ASN A 125 -23.86 -36.14 30.63
N HIS A 126 -22.95 -36.41 31.56
CA HIS A 126 -23.25 -37.19 32.76
C HIS A 126 -24.19 -36.47 33.73
N LEU A 127 -24.33 -35.14 33.62
CA LEU A 127 -25.17 -34.36 34.52
C LEU A 127 -26.63 -34.28 34.06
N ASN A 128 -26.90 -34.34 32.75
CA ASN A 128 -28.25 -34.27 32.17
C ASN A 128 -29.20 -33.21 32.77
N ARG A 129 -28.65 -32.04 33.15
CA ARG A 129 -29.35 -30.94 33.84
C ARG A 129 -29.88 -31.28 35.24
N GLU A 130 -29.44 -32.37 35.85
CA GLU A 130 -29.69 -32.70 37.25
C GLU A 130 -28.68 -31.99 38.15
N PHE A 131 -29.00 -30.77 38.57
CA PHE A 131 -28.12 -29.96 39.41
C PHE A 131 -28.29 -30.22 40.92
N ILE A 132 -29.30 -31.01 41.32
CA ILE A 132 -29.56 -31.36 42.71
C ILE A 132 -28.58 -32.45 43.16
N ALA A 133 -27.96 -32.25 44.33
CA ALA A 133 -27.09 -33.21 45.00
C ALA A 133 -27.56 -33.39 46.46
N ASN A 134 -27.39 -34.60 47.00
CA ASN A 134 -27.82 -34.90 48.36
C ASN A 134 -26.73 -34.61 49.41
N GLN A 135 -25.47 -34.53 48.98
CA GLN A 135 -24.31 -34.22 49.81
C GLN A 135 -23.29 -33.41 49.00
N THR A 136 -22.43 -32.68 49.71
CA THR A 136 -21.35 -31.87 49.12
C THR A 136 -20.40 -32.75 48.28
N ASN A 137 -19.78 -32.16 47.25
CA ASN A 137 -18.79 -32.78 46.35
C ASN A 137 -19.30 -33.90 45.42
N GLN A 138 -20.61 -34.11 45.29
CA GLN A 138 -21.16 -35.12 44.37
C GLN A 138 -21.21 -34.67 42.90
N LYS A 139 -21.34 -33.37 42.65
CA LYS A 139 -21.46 -32.80 41.29
C LYS A 139 -20.62 -31.53 41.18
N TRP A 140 -19.73 -31.50 40.19
CA TRP A 140 -18.85 -30.36 39.91
C TRP A 140 -19.11 -29.86 38.49
N VAL A 141 -19.44 -28.58 38.36
CA VAL A 141 -19.71 -27.96 37.04
C VAL A 141 -18.78 -26.77 36.86
N THR A 142 -18.06 -26.76 35.74
CA THR A 142 -17.25 -25.62 35.32
C THR A 142 -17.81 -25.04 34.04
N TYR A 143 -18.13 -23.75 34.03
CA TYR A 143 -18.48 -23.04 32.79
C TYR A 143 -17.30 -22.17 32.34
N ILE A 144 -17.09 -22.09 31.02
CA ILE A 144 -16.07 -21.21 30.41
C ILE A 144 -16.79 -20.01 29.83
N THR A 145 -16.64 -18.84 30.46
CA THR A 145 -17.09 -17.58 29.88
C THR A 145 -15.94 -16.95 29.10
N LYS A 146 -16.09 -16.80 27.78
CA LYS A 146 -15.16 -16.03 26.96
C LYS A 146 -15.52 -14.55 27.05
N SER A 147 -14.72 -13.76 27.76
CA SER A 147 -14.82 -12.30 27.71
C SER A 147 -13.86 -11.75 26.66
N HIS A 148 -14.35 -10.84 25.82
CA HIS A 148 -13.51 -10.07 24.91
C HIS A 148 -12.85 -8.93 25.68
N VAL A 149 -11.72 -9.21 26.32
CA VAL A 149 -10.91 -8.19 26.98
C VAL A 149 -10.10 -7.45 25.91
N GLN A 150 -10.39 -6.15 25.71
CA GLN A 150 -9.52 -5.28 24.94
C GLN A 150 -8.15 -5.23 25.65
N ARG A 151 -7.07 -5.46 24.89
CA ARG A 151 -5.72 -5.74 25.41
C ARG A 151 -5.23 -4.69 26.43
N THR A 152 -5.42 -5.01 27.70
CA THR A 152 -4.54 -4.61 28.80
C THR A 152 -4.47 -5.78 29.77
N LYS A 153 -3.40 -6.58 29.63
CA LYS A 153 -2.99 -7.75 30.44
C LYS A 153 -4.06 -8.85 30.64
N ALA A 154 -3.76 -10.04 30.10
CA ALA A 154 -4.63 -11.22 30.21
C ALA A 154 -4.65 -11.76 31.66
N LEU A 155 -5.85 -11.81 32.25
CA LEU A 155 -6.14 -12.61 33.44
C LEU A 155 -7.30 -13.53 33.08
N SER A 156 -7.02 -14.84 32.98
CA SER A 156 -8.08 -15.85 32.89
C SER A 156 -8.53 -16.20 34.31
N LEU A 157 -9.69 -15.72 34.75
CA LEU A 157 -10.27 -16.09 36.03
C LEU A 157 -11.19 -17.30 35.83
N ARG A 158 -10.81 -18.47 36.37
CA ARG A 158 -11.72 -19.62 36.50
C ARG A 158 -12.49 -19.46 37.81
N HIS A 159 -13.81 -19.35 37.73
CA HIS A 159 -14.67 -19.44 38.90
C HIS A 159 -15.20 -20.87 39.02
N GLN A 160 -14.83 -21.57 40.09
CA GLN A 160 -15.47 -22.82 40.49
C GLN A 160 -16.63 -22.46 41.41
N ARG A 161 -17.85 -22.90 41.08
CA ARG A 161 -18.98 -22.87 42.01
C ARG A 161 -19.32 -24.30 42.37
N SER A 162 -19.19 -24.64 43.65
CA SER A 162 -19.78 -25.84 44.23
C SER A 162 -21.30 -25.68 44.24
N LEU A 163 -22.03 -26.66 43.71
CA LEU A 163 -23.47 -26.77 43.96
C LEU A 163 -23.63 -27.31 45.39
N GLN A 164 -24.31 -26.55 46.24
CA GLN A 164 -24.78 -27.01 47.56
C GLN A 164 -26.08 -27.78 47.38
#